data_AF-A0A2V7H8W2-F1
#
_entry.id   AF-A0A2V7H8W2-F1
#
_cell.length_a   1.000
_cell.length_b   1.000
_cell.length_c   1.000
_cell.angle_alpha   90.00
_cell.angle_beta   90.00
_cell.angle_gamma   90.00
#
_symmetry.space_group_name_H-M   'P 1'
#
loop_
_entity.id
_entity.type
_entity.pdbx_description
1 polymer ?
#
loop_
_entity_poly.entity_id
_entity_poly.type
_entity_poly.pdbx_seq_one_letter_code
_entity_poly.pdbx_strand_id
1 'polypeptide(L)' 'MACDASRVMMRHDPDGRILEVGARTRTIPPALRRALHHRDRGCRFPGCGLRFGQGHHIRHWAHGGPTTLS' A
#
# COMPACT_ATOMS: atom_id res chain seq x y z
N MET A 1 -17.38 -15.74 -15.27
CA MET A 1 -16.70 -15.53 -13.97
C MET A 1 -15.27 -15.12 -14.27
N ALA A 2 -14.98 -13.81 -14.29
CA ALA A 2 -13.62 -13.32 -14.45
C ALA A 2 -12.93 -13.43 -13.09
N CYS A 3 -11.87 -14.23 -13.01
CA CYS A 3 -11.07 -14.38 -11.81
C CYS A 3 -10.20 -13.11 -11.68
N ASP A 4 -10.38 -12.32 -10.61
CA ASP A 4 -9.55 -11.15 -10.28
C ASP A 4 -8.15 -11.58 -9.82
N ALA A 5 -7.44 -12.32 -10.67
CA ALA A 5 -6.07 -12.74 -10.46
C ALA A 5 -5.18 -11.48 -10.44
N SER A 6 -4.87 -11.04 -9.23
CA SER A 6 -4.10 -9.84 -8.98
C SER A 6 -2.67 -10.23 -8.62
N ARG A 7 -1.73 -9.90 -9.50
CA ARG A 7 -0.31 -10.17 -9.31
C ARG A 7 0.25 -9.18 -8.29
N VAL A 8 0.94 -9.71 -7.26
CA VAL A 8 1.63 -8.92 -6.24
C VAL A 8 3.14 -9.01 -6.50
N MET A 9 3.79 -7.88 -6.77
CA MET A 9 5.24 -7.81 -6.99
C MET A 9 5.89 -7.11 -5.81
N MET A 10 6.74 -7.79 -5.05
CA MET A 10 7.47 -7.20 -3.93
C MET A 10 8.93 -6.94 -4.33
N ARG A 11 9.34 -5.67 -4.34
CA ARG A 11 10.72 -5.23 -4.52
C ARG A 11 11.30 -4.84 -3.17
N HIS A 12 12.53 -5.26 -2.93
CA HIS A 12 13.29 -4.89 -1.74
C HIS A 12 14.47 -4.01 -2.13
N ASP A 13 14.83 -3.10 -1.24
CA ASP A 13 16.10 -2.39 -1.22
C ASP A 13 17.25 -3.34 -0.87
N PRO A 14 18.52 -3.04 -1.23
CA PRO A 14 19.69 -3.73 -0.72
C PRO A 14 19.71 -3.90 0.81
N ASP A 15 19.13 -2.97 1.57
CA ASP A 15 19.00 -3.04 3.03
C ASP A 15 17.86 -3.97 3.51
N GLY A 16 17.19 -4.69 2.61
CA GLY A 16 16.06 -5.57 2.92
C GLY A 16 14.74 -4.82 3.21
N ARG A 17 14.71 -3.50 3.03
CA ARG A 17 13.47 -2.70 3.17
C ARG A 17 12.56 -2.94 1.98
N ILE A 18 11.26 -3.09 2.22
CA ILE A 18 10.27 -3.19 1.14
C ILE A 18 10.24 -1.84 0.41
N LEU A 19 10.67 -1.86 -0.85
CA LEU A 19 10.80 -0.70 -1.73
C LEU A 19 9.51 -0.47 -2.51
N GLU A 20 8.86 -1.56 -2.94
CA GLU A 20 7.59 -1.49 -3.67
C GLU A 20 6.84 -2.80 -3.48
N VAL A 21 5.53 -2.76 -3.21
CA VAL A 21 4.68 -3.94 -3.34
C VAL A 21 3.56 -3.57 -4.28
N GLY A 22 3.65 -3.97 -5.55
CA GLY A 22 2.66 -3.63 -6.56
C GLY A 22 1.58 -4.70 -6.65
N ALA A 23 0.35 -4.35 -6.26
CA ALA A 23 -0.85 -5.12 -6.56
C ALA A 23 -1.77 -4.34 -7.51
N ARG A 24 -2.58 -5.04 -8.31
CA ARG A 24 -3.69 -4.45 -9.08
C ARG A 24 -5.04 -4.64 -8.36
N THR A 25 -5.03 -4.73 -7.04
CA THR A 25 -6.24 -4.89 -6.22
C THR A 25 -6.78 -3.56 -5.74
N ARG A 26 -8.11 -3.43 -5.65
CA ARG A 26 -8.74 -2.31 -4.93
C ARG A 26 -8.40 -2.34 -3.44
N THR A 27 -8.40 -3.52 -2.83
CA THR A 27 -8.08 -3.67 -1.40
C THR A 27 -6.57 -3.71 -1.21
N ILE A 28 -6.06 -2.89 -0.28
CA ILE A 28 -4.64 -2.87 0.11
C ILE A 28 -4.28 -4.21 0.76
N PRO A 29 -3.35 -5.00 0.18
CA PRO A 29 -2.97 -6.30 0.75
C PRO A 29 -2.38 -6.17 2.16
N PRO A 30 -2.52 -7.19 3.04
CA PRO A 30 -1.99 -7.13 4.39
C PRO A 30 -0.48 -6.81 4.47
N ALA A 31 0.31 -7.29 3.51
CA ALA A 31 1.74 -6.98 3.41
C ALA A 31 1.99 -5.48 3.18
N LEU A 32 1.22 -4.87 2.27
CA LEU A 32 1.29 -3.42 2.00
C LEU A 32 0.89 -2.61 3.23
N ARG A 33 -0.17 -3.04 3.92
CA ARG A 33 -0.66 -2.38 5.13
C ARG A 33 0.38 -2.39 6.24
N ARG A 34 1.08 -3.52 6.44
CA ARG A 34 2.20 -3.59 7.41
C ARG A 34 3.34 -2.66 7.05
N ALA A 35 3.72 -2.62 5.77
CA ALA A 35 4.77 -1.73 5.29
C ALA A 35 4.39 -0.25 5.41
N LEU A 36 3.12 0.13 5.13
CA LEU A 36 2.59 1.47 5.41
C LEU A 36 2.73 1.83 6.90
N HIS A 37 2.28 0.95 7.79
CA HIS A 37 2.39 1.19 9.24
C HIS A 37 3.84 1.33 9.69
N HIS A 38 4.76 0.55 9.14
CA HIS A 38 6.18 0.64 9.46
C HIS A 38 6.81 1.96 8.99
N ARG A 39 6.48 2.40 7.77
CA ARG A 39 6.98 3.65 7.17
C ARG A 39 6.43 4.88 7.89
N ASP A 40 5.11 4.93 8.08
CA ASP A 40 4.41 6.14 8.51
C ASP A 40 4.29 6.26 10.03
N ARG A 41 4.46 5.14 10.76
CA ARG A 41 4.36 5.05 12.24
C ARG A 41 3.07 5.63 12.83
N GLY A 42 2.06 5.88 12.01
CA GLY A 42 0.81 6.56 12.37
C GLY A 42 0.14 7.19 11.15
N CYS A 43 -0.94 7.92 11.38
CA CYS A 43 -1.56 8.71 10.31
C CYS A 43 -0.62 9.86 9.90
N ARG A 44 -0.39 10.04 8.59
CA ARG A 44 0.42 11.14 8.06
C ARG A 44 -0.36 12.45 7.89
N PHE A 45 -1.68 12.44 8.09
CA PHE A 45 -2.48 13.65 7.95
C PHE A 45 -2.07 14.70 8.99
N PRO A 46 -1.85 15.97 8.61
CA PRO A 46 -1.42 17.01 9.54
C PRO A 46 -2.34 17.11 10.76
N GLY A 47 -1.77 16.99 11.96
CA GLY A 47 -2.52 17.06 13.23
C GLY A 47 -3.25 15.77 13.64
N CYS A 48 -3.15 14.68 12.87
CA CYS A 48 -3.77 13.41 13.23
C CYS A 48 -2.82 12.54 14.08
N GLY A 49 -3.19 12.30 15.34
CA GLY A 49 -2.50 11.39 16.26
C GLY A 49 -3.16 10.02 16.42
N LEU A 50 -4.16 9.69 15.60
CA LEU A 50 -4.92 8.46 15.75
C LEU A 50 -4.06 7.24 15.39
N ARG A 51 -4.13 6.21 16.25
CA ARG A 51 -3.44 4.92 16.06
C ARG A 51 -4.08 4.06 14.96
N PHE A 52 -5.29 4.42 14.53
CA PHE A 52 -6.04 3.75 13.49
C PHE A 52 -6.10 4.64 12.25
N GLY A 53 -5.72 4.09 11.11
CA GLY A 53 -5.78 4.76 9.82
C GLY A 53 -6.03 3.75 8.72
N GLN A 54 -6.68 4.20 7.64
CA GLN A 54 -6.83 3.42 6.42
C GLN A 54 -5.81 3.89 5.40
N GLY A 55 -5.22 2.95 4.66
CA GLY A 55 -4.40 3.31 3.51
C GLY A 55 -5.31 3.74 2.35
N HIS A 56 -4.95 4.82 1.67
CA HIS A 56 -5.64 5.30 0.48
C HIS A 56 -4.65 5.35 -0.69
N HIS A 57 -5.14 5.08 -1.89
CA HIS A 57 -4.32 5.25 -3.09
C HIS A 57 -4.09 6.74 -3.37
N ILE A 58 -2.84 7.10 -3.70
CA ILE A 58 -2.49 8.44 -4.15
C ILE A 58 -3.13 8.74 -5.50
N ARG A 59 -2.98 7.82 -6.46
CA ARG A 59 -3.80 7.81 -7.69
C ARG A 59 -5.00 6.91 -7.44
N HIS A 60 -6.21 7.46 -7.56
CA HIS A 60 -7.42 6.70 -7.30
C HIS A 60 -7.44 5.38 -8.10
N TRP A 61 -7.80 4.26 -7.45
CA TRP A 61 -7.81 2.94 -8.08
C TRP A 61 -8.68 2.90 -9.35
N ALA A 62 -9.84 3.58 -9.35
CA ALA A 62 -10.73 3.62 -10.51
C ALA A 62 -10.10 4.31 -11.74
N HIS A 63 -9.03 5.09 -11.56
CA HIS A 63 -8.23 5.68 -12.63
C HIS A 63 -6.96 4.86 -12.94
N GLY A 64 -6.98 3.56 -12.63
CA GLY A 64 -5.84 2.67 -12.81
C GLY A 64 -4.71 2.91 -11.81
N GLY A 65 -4.98 3.54 -10.66
CA GLY A 65 -4.03 3.69 -9.56
C GLY A 65 -3.36 2.38 -9.17
N PRO A 66 -2.01 2.29 -9.19
CA PRO A 66 -1.33 1.10 -8.71
C PRO A 66 -1.50 1.00 -7.19
N THR A 67 -1.65 -0.22 -6.68
CA THR A 67 -1.61 -0.46 -5.23
C THR A 67 -0.16 -0.71 -4.87
N THR A 68 0.61 0.37 -4.76
CA THR A 68 2.03 0.40 -4.42
C THR A 68 2.30 1.33 -3.24
N LEU A 69 3.47 1.17 -2.63
CA LEU A 69 4.05 2.15 -1.71
C LEU A 69 4.88 3.10 -2.57
N SER A 70 4.49 4.37 -2.63
CA SER A 70 5.32 5.44 -3.21
C SER A 70 6.20 6.07 -2.13
#